data_AF-A0A382BMC1-F1
#
_entry.id   AF-A0A382BMC1-F1
#
_cell.length_a   1.000
_cell.length_b   1.000
_cell.length_c   1.000
_cell.angle_alpha   90.00
_cell.angle_beta   90.00
_cell.angle_gamma   90.00
#
_symmetry.space_group_name_H-M   'P 1'
#
loop_
_entity.id
_entity.type
_entity.pdbx_description
1 polymer ?
#
loop_
_entity_poly.entity_id
_entity_poly.type
_entity_poly.pdbx_seq_one_letter_code
_entity_poly.pdbx_strand_id
1 'polypeptide(L)'
;MTLQYHMNSHDGTYKKEFQSKVTAVYPGIVELEETAFYHLGGGQPSDKGTLNWKDGESIVYDVRKKNRIRHMVEGDLPEVGDSVEGKLNWNRRYTHMRMHTSQ
;
A
#
# COMPACT_ATOMS: atom_id res chain seq x y z
N MET A 1 9.67 -2.72 11.75
CA MET A 1 9.90 -2.40 10.33
C MET A 1 8.74 -2.96 9.53
N THR A 2 8.21 -2.24 8.53
CA THR A 2 7.08 -2.74 7.71
C THR A 2 7.61 -3.72 6.65
N LEU A 3 7.00 -4.90 6.55
CA LEU A 3 7.32 -5.90 5.53
C LEU A 3 6.74 -5.47 4.18
N GLN A 4 7.52 -5.58 3.12
CA GLN A 4 7.13 -5.18 1.77
C GLN A 4 7.17 -6.39 0.85
N TYR A 5 6.01 -6.84 0.34
CA TYR A 5 5.93 -8.09 -0.42
C TYR A 5 6.85 -8.11 -1.65
N HIS A 6 6.97 -6.98 -2.35
CA HIS A 6 7.84 -6.86 -3.53
C HIS A 6 9.35 -6.99 -3.23
N MET A 7 9.77 -6.88 -1.97
CA MET A 7 11.16 -7.12 -1.56
C MET A 7 11.44 -8.59 -1.23
N ASN A 8 10.39 -9.38 -0.93
CA ASN A 8 10.55 -10.76 -0.46
C ASN A 8 10.53 -11.79 -1.60
N SER A 9 9.80 -11.54 -2.68
CA SER A 9 9.75 -12.44 -3.83
C SER A 9 9.32 -11.74 -5.11
N HIS A 10 9.67 -12.33 -6.26
CA HIS A 10 9.19 -11.88 -7.57
C HIS A 10 7.66 -11.88 -7.64
N ASP A 11 7.02 -12.93 -7.13
CA ASP A 11 5.55 -13.05 -7.04
C ASP A 11 4.91 -11.93 -6.21
N GLY A 12 5.61 -11.45 -5.19
CA GLY A 12 5.19 -10.31 -4.37
C GLY A 12 5.00 -9.02 -5.18
N THR A 13 5.66 -8.90 -6.34
CA THR A 13 5.48 -7.77 -7.28
C THR A 13 4.12 -7.80 -7.98
N TYR A 14 3.54 -8.99 -8.14
CA TYR A 14 2.25 -9.22 -8.82
C TYR A 14 1.07 -9.34 -7.86
N LYS A 15 1.32 -9.22 -6.55
CA LYS A 15 0.28 -9.27 -5.53
C LYS A 15 -0.62 -8.04 -5.60
N LYS A 16 -1.89 -8.26 -5.91
CA LYS A 16 -2.92 -7.21 -6.09
C LYS A 16 -3.70 -6.92 -4.82
N GLU A 17 -3.80 -7.92 -3.95
CA GLU A 17 -4.57 -7.88 -2.72
C GLU A 17 -3.77 -8.53 -1.59
N PHE A 18 -3.92 -8.03 -0.37
CA PHE A 18 -3.26 -8.56 0.82
C PHE A 18 -4.07 -8.25 2.08
N GLN A 19 -3.85 -9.01 3.14
CA GLN A 19 -4.32 -8.68 4.49
C GLN A 19 -3.15 -8.21 5.34
N SER A 20 -3.38 -7.24 6.20
CA SER A 20 -2.38 -6.78 7.16
C SER A 20 -3.02 -6.21 8.41
N LYS A 21 -2.22 -6.09 9.47
CA LYS A 21 -2.61 -5.44 10.71
C LYS A 21 -2.19 -3.97 10.72
N VAL A 22 -3.07 -3.10 11.21
CA VAL A 22 -2.77 -1.69 11.43
C VAL A 22 -1.88 -1.54 12.65
N THR A 23 -0.75 -0.85 12.48
CA THR A 23 0.26 -0.66 13.53
C THR A 23 0.34 0.76 14.06
N ALA A 24 -0.10 1.76 13.29
CA ALA A 24 -0.25 3.13 13.73
C ALA A 24 -1.24 3.88 12.81
N VAL A 25 -1.94 4.86 13.39
CA VAL A 25 -2.89 5.72 12.70
C VAL A 25 -2.62 7.16 13.11
N TYR A 26 -2.59 8.05 12.12
CA TYR A 26 -2.51 9.50 12.29
C TYR A 26 -3.56 10.14 11.37
N PRO A 27 -3.85 11.45 11.50
CA PRO A 27 -4.77 12.12 10.59
C PRO A 27 -4.38 11.92 9.12
N GLY A 28 -5.22 11.18 8.38
CA GLY A 28 -5.03 10.84 6.96
C GLY A 28 -3.87 9.87 6.67
N ILE A 29 -3.30 9.17 7.66
CA ILE A 29 -2.14 8.29 7.47
C ILE A 29 -2.34 6.96 8.22
N VAL A 30 -2.11 5.86 7.52
CA VAL A 30 -2.12 4.49 8.08
C VAL A 30 -0.76 3.82 7.88
N GLU A 31 -0.21 3.24 8.94
CA GLU A 31 0.99 2.39 8.90
C GLU A 31 0.63 0.93 9.16
N LEU A 32 1.08 0.04 8.28
CA LEU A 32 0.77 -1.39 8.32
C LEU A 32 1.98 -2.23 8.74
N GLU A 33 1.71 -3.45 9.21
CA GLU A 33 2.72 -4.46 9.47
C GLU A 33 3.37 -4.98 8.17
N GLU A 34 2.53 -5.22 7.16
CA GLU A 34 2.92 -5.71 5.83
C GLU A 34 2.17 -4.93 4.73
N THR A 35 2.77 -4.76 3.56
CA THR A 35 2.11 -4.07 2.44
C THR A 35 2.58 -4.54 1.07
N ALA A 36 1.64 -4.65 0.14
CA ALA A 36 1.93 -4.86 -1.28
C ALA A 36 2.08 -3.54 -2.05
N PHE A 37 1.64 -2.41 -1.47
CA PHE A 37 1.77 -1.10 -2.09
C PHE A 37 3.25 -0.71 -2.23
N TYR A 38 3.61 -0.26 -3.43
CA TYR A 38 4.90 0.32 -3.72
C TYR A 38 4.89 1.80 -3.32
N HIS A 39 5.83 2.17 -2.46
CA HIS A 39 6.03 3.57 -2.11
C HIS A 39 6.69 4.33 -3.25
N LEU A 40 6.50 5.65 -3.33
CA LEU A 40 7.23 6.48 -4.29
C LEU A 40 8.75 6.26 -4.12
N GLY A 41 9.46 5.96 -5.21
CA GLY A 41 10.90 5.71 -5.19
C GLY A 41 11.44 5.32 -6.56
N GLY A 42 12.74 5.56 -6.79
CA GLY A 42 13.44 5.08 -8.00
C GLY A 42 12.88 5.61 -9.34
N GLY A 43 12.20 6.76 -9.33
CA GLY A 43 11.52 7.32 -10.50
C GLY A 43 10.14 6.72 -10.78
N GLN A 44 9.73 5.66 -10.08
CA GLN A 44 8.41 5.06 -10.21
C GLN A 44 7.40 5.74 -9.26
N PRO A 45 6.24 6.21 -9.77
CA PRO A 45 5.18 6.77 -8.93
C PRO A 45 4.65 5.73 -7.93
N SER A 46 4.19 6.19 -6.76
CA SER A 46 3.56 5.32 -5.78
C SER A 46 2.31 4.64 -6.36
N ASP A 47 1.96 3.51 -5.74
CA ASP A 47 0.67 2.91 -5.97
C ASP A 47 -0.47 3.73 -5.36
N LYS A 48 -1.67 3.35 -5.82
CA LYS A 48 -2.97 3.79 -5.31
C LYS A 48 -3.85 2.57 -5.13
N GLY A 49 -4.91 2.68 -4.35
CA GLY A 49 -5.83 1.56 -4.10
C GLY A 49 -6.77 1.86 -2.95
N THR A 50 -7.18 0.82 -2.23
CA THR A 50 -8.06 0.94 -1.06
C THR A 50 -7.55 0.11 0.13
N LEU A 51 -7.94 0.51 1.33
CA LEU A 51 -7.91 -0.32 2.53
C LEU A 51 -9.36 -0.50 2.99
N ASN A 52 -9.78 -1.75 3.18
CA ASN A 52 -11.12 -2.09 3.66
C ASN A 52 -11.01 -2.87 4.96
N TRP A 53 -11.87 -2.59 5.93
CA TRP A 53 -11.98 -3.35 7.17
C TRP A 53 -13.46 -3.51 7.52
N LYS A 54 -13.73 -4.13 8.68
CA LYS A 54 -15.09 -4.47 9.10
C LYS A 54 -16.03 -3.26 9.15
N ASP A 55 -15.50 -2.11 9.56
CA ASP A 55 -16.29 -0.93 9.94
C ASP A 55 -16.09 0.26 8.98
N GLY A 56 -15.38 0.09 7.87
CA GLY A 56 -15.17 1.18 6.91
C GLY A 56 -14.22 0.86 5.76
N GLU A 57 -14.04 1.86 4.91
CA GLU A 57 -13.09 1.85 3.80
C GLU A 57 -12.36 3.19 3.66
N SER A 58 -11.18 3.13 3.07
CA SER A 58 -10.40 4.32 2.73
C SER A 58 -9.68 4.18 1.40
N ILE A 59 -9.53 5.29 0.70
CA ILE A 59 -8.79 5.37 -0.56
C ILE A 59 -7.34 5.68 -0.25
N VAL A 60 -6.42 4.80 -0.65
CA VAL A 60 -4.98 5.06 -0.63
C VAL A 60 -4.62 5.84 -1.88
N TYR A 61 -4.29 7.12 -1.74
CA TYR A 61 -3.95 7.99 -2.87
C TYR A 61 -2.44 8.22 -3.06
N ASP A 62 -1.64 7.95 -2.03
CA ASP A 62 -0.18 8.08 -2.05
C ASP A 62 0.46 7.14 -1.01
N VAL A 63 1.69 6.69 -1.29
CA VAL A 63 2.46 5.83 -0.38
C VAL A 63 3.90 6.32 -0.34
N ARG A 64 4.40 6.60 0.88
CA ARG A 64 5.74 7.17 1.08
C ARG A 64 6.55 6.37 2.09
N LYS A 65 7.85 6.29 1.85
CA LYS A 65 8.82 5.74 2.81
C LYS A 65 9.53 6.89 3.53
N LYS A 66 9.38 6.93 4.85
CA LYS A 66 10.27 7.69 5.75
C LYS A 66 11.04 6.66 6.61
N ASN A 67 10.79 6.64 7.92
CA ASN A 67 11.26 5.57 8.81
C ASN A 67 10.44 4.29 8.68
N ARG A 68 9.17 4.43 8.27
CA ARG A 68 8.21 3.35 7.98
C ARG A 68 7.48 3.65 6.67
N ILE A 69 6.71 2.67 6.18
CA ILE A 69 5.82 2.86 5.04
C ILE A 69 4.53 3.50 5.53
N ARG A 70 4.20 4.66 4.96
CA ARG A 70 3.01 5.44 5.26
C ARG A 70 2.07 5.40 4.06
N HIS A 71 0.82 5.03 4.31
CA HIS A 71 -0.26 5.05 3.35
C HIS A 71 -1.08 6.31 3.63
N MET A 72 -1.08 7.25 2.70
CA MET A 72 -1.91 8.44 2.79
C MET A 72 -3.29 8.09 2.29
N VAL A 73 -4.30 8.35 3.14
CA VAL A 73 -5.67 7.90 2.90
C VAL A 73 -6.69 9.03 2.99
N GLU A 74 -7.76 8.88 2.24
CA GLU A 74 -8.99 9.68 2.31
C GLU A 74 -10.17 8.77 2.63
N GLY A 75 -11.10 9.24 3.47
CA GLY A 75 -12.21 8.46 3.98
C GLY A 75 -12.07 8.16 5.46
N ASP A 76 -12.63 7.03 5.89
CA ASP A 76 -12.59 6.60 7.27
C ASP A 76 -11.17 6.15 7.67
N LEU A 77 -10.88 6.11 8.97
CA LEU A 77 -9.61 5.60 9.48
C LEU A 77 -9.87 4.33 10.30
N PRO A 78 -9.12 3.24 10.07
CA PRO A 78 -9.19 2.07 10.93
C PRO A 78 -8.57 2.37 12.30
N GLU A 79 -8.75 1.46 13.26
CA GLU A 79 -8.08 1.53 14.56
C GLU A 79 -6.76 0.77 14.56
N VAL A 80 -5.86 1.13 15.48
CA VAL A 80 -4.62 0.36 15.70
C VAL A 80 -5.00 -1.03 16.20
N GLY A 81 -4.56 -2.05 15.47
CA GLY A 81 -4.87 -3.45 15.75
C GLY A 81 -5.85 -4.08 14.78
N ASP A 82 -6.57 -3.28 13.98
CA ASP A 82 -7.51 -3.79 12.99
C ASP A 82 -6.82 -4.62 11.90
N SER A 83 -7.56 -5.62 11.42
CA SER A 83 -7.21 -6.34 10.20
C SER A 83 -7.81 -5.60 9.00
N VAL A 84 -6.96 -5.18 8.08
CA VAL A 84 -7.35 -4.49 6.85
C VAL A 84 -7.04 -5.37 5.64
N GLU A 85 -7.91 -5.32 4.64
CA GLU A 85 -7.67 -5.83 3.30
C GLU A 85 -7.22 -4.67 2.39
N GLY A 86 -5.99 -4.73 1.90
CA GLY A 86 -5.47 -3.75 0.95
C GLY A 86 -5.61 -4.25 -0.48
N LYS A 87 -6.20 -3.43 -1.36
CA LYS A 87 -6.35 -3.72 -2.79
C LYS A 87 -5.64 -2.65 -3.62
N LEU A 88 -4.74 -3.05 -4.50
CA LEU A 88 -4.02 -2.14 -5.40
C LEU A 88 -4.87 -1.82 -6.63
N ASN A 89 -4.77 -0.58 -7.12
CA ASN A 89 -5.18 -0.24 -8.48
C ASN A 89 -4.21 -0.89 -9.48
N TRP A 90 -4.52 -2.13 -9.86
CA TRP A 90 -3.63 -2.97 -10.65
C TRP A 90 -3.35 -2.39 -12.04
N ASN A 91 -4.34 -1.74 -12.67
CA ASN A 91 -4.15 -1.11 -13.98
C ASN A 91 -3.05 -0.05 -13.93
N ARG A 92 -3.01 0.76 -12.87
CA ARG A 92 -1.94 1.74 -12.63
C ARG A 92 -0.59 1.06 -12.44
N ARG A 93 -0.51 0.10 -11.50
CA ARG A 93 0.75 -0.61 -11.19
C ARG A 93 1.33 -1.28 -12.42
N TYR A 94 0.50 -2.05 -13.14
CA TYR A 94 0.93 -2.80 -14.32
C TYR A 94 1.40 -1.86 -15.44
N THR A 95 0.72 -0.73 -15.64
CA THR A 95 1.17 0.28 -16.63
C THR A 95 2.56 0.81 -16.27
N HIS A 96 2.83 1.15 -15.01
CA HIS A 96 4.15 1.59 -14.58
C HIS A 96 5.22 0.49 -14.75
N MET A 97 4.91 -0.76 -14.38
CA MET A 97 5.83 -1.89 -14.58
C MET A 97 6.25 -2.02 -16.05
N ARG A 98 5.30 -1.95 -16.99
CA ARG A 98 5.61 -2.03 -18.43
C ARG A 98 6.47 -0.87 -18.93
N MET A 99 6.22 0.37 -18.49
CA MET A 99 7.03 1.52 -18.91
C MET A 99 8.50 1.37 -18.50
N HIS A 100 8.76 0.82 -17.32
CA HIS A 100 10.12 0.60 -16.81
C HIS A 100 10.80 -0.66 -17.34
N THR A 101 10.07 -1.55 -18.04
CA THR A 101 10.65 -2.71 -18.75
C THR A 101 10.97 -2.39 -20.22
N SER A 102 10.70 -1.16 -20.67
CA SER A 102 10.82 -0.74 -22.07
C SER A 102 12.00 0.22 -22.34
N GLN A 103 13.01 0.27 -21.46
CA GLN A 103 14.25 1.02 -21.67
C GLN A 103 15.46 0.08 -21.68
#